data_AF-R4YQE6-F1
#
_entry.id   AF-R4YQE6-F1
#
_cell.length_a   1.000
_cell.length_b   1.000
_cell.length_c   1.000
_cell.angle_alpha   90.00
_cell.angle_beta   90.00
_cell.angle_gamma   90.00
#
_symmetry.space_group_name_H-M   'P 1'
#
loop_
_entity.id
_entity.type
_entity.pdbx_description
1 polymer ?
#
loop_
_entity_poly.entity_id
_entity_poly.type
_entity_poly.pdbx_seq_one_letter_code
_entity_poly.pdbx_strand_id
1 'polypeptide(L)'
;MPSLLPIPQLKDITTNKLYPAYKTVKGLTIQLNGTKTLLPKGDTLSALIMFADECGLKTVIITGGSESTGHSKGSFHGKGLAIDVAGTKYNNLTHSAALLAAKKAGFTHGAYEDFTGSRKDHWHFQIGAGNGLGDKHSLDLPKLYIKKY
;
A
#
# COMPACT_ATOMS: atom_id res chain seq x y z
N MET A 1 -1.68 -20.96 -11.02
CA MET A 1 -3.14 -20.91 -10.72
C MET A 1 -3.33 -19.84 -9.64
N PRO A 2 -4.24 -18.86 -9.82
CA PRO A 2 -4.52 -17.90 -8.75
C PRO A 2 -5.08 -18.66 -7.54
N SER A 3 -4.58 -18.36 -6.34
CA SER A 3 -4.94 -19.11 -5.13
C SER A 3 -6.42 -18.92 -4.79
N LEU A 4 -7.15 -20.02 -4.65
CA LEU A 4 -8.56 -20.09 -4.21
C LEU A 4 -8.78 -19.76 -2.73
N LEU A 5 -7.81 -19.10 -2.07
CA LEU A 5 -8.00 -18.68 -0.69
C LEU A 5 -9.08 -17.58 -0.65
N PRO A 6 -10.11 -17.71 0.20
CA PRO A 6 -11.09 -16.65 0.36
C PRO A 6 -10.38 -15.36 0.73
N ILE A 7 -10.67 -14.28 0.00
CA ILE A 7 -10.13 -12.94 0.30
C ILE A 7 -10.47 -12.65 1.77
N PRO A 8 -9.46 -12.36 2.61
CA PRO A 8 -9.71 -12.09 4.03
C PRO A 8 -10.75 -10.98 4.16
N GLN A 9 -11.79 -11.22 4.97
CA GLN A 9 -12.86 -10.23 5.11
C GLN A 9 -12.40 -9.07 6.00
N LEU A 10 -12.72 -7.86 5.55
CA LEU A 10 -12.56 -6.64 6.32
C LEU A 10 -13.86 -6.31 7.03
N LYS A 11 -13.77 -5.99 8.32
CA LYS A 11 -14.88 -5.39 9.06
C LYS A 11 -14.81 -3.88 8.91
N ASP A 12 -15.83 -3.27 8.31
CA ASP A 12 -15.96 -1.81 8.29
C ASP A 12 -16.16 -1.28 9.71
N ILE A 13 -15.29 -0.37 10.13
CA ILE A 13 -15.33 0.32 11.41
C ILE A 13 -15.33 1.85 11.23
N THR A 14 -15.70 2.31 10.02
CA THR A 14 -15.66 3.71 9.63
C THR A 14 -16.57 4.56 10.51
N THR A 15 -15.98 5.53 11.21
CA THR A 15 -16.69 6.58 11.94
C THR A 15 -16.71 7.91 11.18
N ASN A 16 -15.71 8.14 10.30
CA ASN A 16 -15.62 9.30 9.44
C ASN A 16 -15.55 8.86 7.98
N LYS A 17 -16.59 9.18 7.19
CA LYS A 17 -16.67 8.81 5.77
C LYS A 17 -15.57 9.42 4.90
N LEU A 18 -14.93 10.52 5.33
CA LEU A 18 -13.78 11.11 4.63
C LEU A 18 -12.50 10.30 4.84
N TYR A 19 -12.44 9.50 5.91
CA TYR A 19 -11.29 8.68 6.28
C TYR A 19 -11.76 7.28 6.67
N PRO A 20 -12.18 6.45 5.70
CA PRO A 20 -12.66 5.10 5.96
C PRO A 20 -11.66 4.25 6.73
N ALA A 21 -12.15 3.40 7.61
CA ALA A 21 -11.34 2.53 8.45
C ALA A 21 -11.89 1.12 8.45
N TYR A 22 -11.00 0.14 8.33
CA TYR A 22 -11.34 -1.27 8.24
C TYR A 22 -10.50 -2.08 9.22
N LYS A 23 -11.10 -3.09 9.84
CA LYS A 23 -10.39 -4.01 10.73
C LYS A 23 -10.16 -5.34 10.03
N THR A 24 -8.91 -5.82 10.06
CA THR A 24 -8.54 -7.16 9.57
C THR A 24 -9.02 -8.23 10.55
N VAL A 25 -9.04 -9.48 10.10
CA VAL A 25 -9.36 -10.64 10.95
C VAL A 25 -8.39 -10.80 12.13
N LYS A 26 -7.14 -10.35 11.98
CA LYS A 26 -6.13 -10.32 13.06
C LYS A 26 -6.30 -9.12 14.01
N GLY A 27 -7.31 -8.28 13.79
CA GLY A 27 -7.67 -7.17 14.67
C GLY A 27 -6.91 -5.87 14.39
N LEU A 28 -6.14 -5.80 13.30
CA LEU A 28 -5.38 -4.62 12.90
C LEU A 28 -6.26 -3.63 12.12
N THR A 29 -6.03 -2.33 12.29
CA THR A 29 -6.79 -1.29 11.60
C THR A 29 -6.07 -0.81 10.35
N ILE A 30 -6.74 -0.85 9.21
CA ILE A 30 -6.36 -0.16 7.97
C ILE A 30 -7.12 1.17 7.94
N GLN A 31 -6.40 2.28 8.06
CA GLN A 31 -6.94 3.63 7.99
C GLN A 31 -6.65 4.21 6.61
N LEU A 32 -7.69 4.46 5.81
CA LEU A 32 -7.54 5.22 4.57
C LEU A 32 -7.49 6.70 4.92
N ASN A 33 -6.44 7.39 4.47
CA ASN A 33 -6.15 8.77 4.80
C ASN A 33 -5.90 9.63 3.54
N GLY A 34 -6.66 9.36 2.49
CA GLY A 34 -6.80 10.20 1.32
C GLY A 34 -8.27 10.31 0.96
N THR A 35 -8.75 11.54 0.71
CA THR A 35 -10.20 11.81 0.50
C THR A 35 -10.78 11.17 -0.74
N LYS A 36 -9.92 10.67 -1.64
CA LYS A 36 -10.27 9.96 -2.87
C LYS A 36 -9.81 8.50 -2.85
N THR A 37 -9.16 8.08 -1.78
CA THR A 37 -8.56 6.76 -1.66
C THR A 37 -9.65 5.74 -1.33
N LEU A 38 -9.82 4.76 -2.22
CA LEU A 38 -10.69 3.62 -2.00
C LEU A 38 -9.87 2.35 -1.81
N LEU A 39 -10.45 1.35 -1.17
CA LEU A 39 -9.85 0.02 -1.14
C LEU A 39 -9.69 -0.50 -2.57
N PRO A 40 -8.53 -1.11 -2.89
CA PRO A 40 -8.39 -1.89 -4.11
C PRO A 40 -9.29 -3.15 -4.05
N LYS A 41 -9.32 -3.92 -5.14
CA LYS A 41 -10.09 -5.17 -5.25
C LYS A 41 -9.17 -6.33 -5.63
N GLY A 42 -9.68 -7.56 -5.53
CA GLY A 42 -8.97 -8.76 -5.97
C GLY A 42 -7.61 -8.93 -5.27
N ASP A 43 -6.59 -9.30 -6.02
CA ASP A 43 -5.25 -9.61 -5.50
C ASP A 43 -4.62 -8.44 -4.75
N THR A 44 -4.82 -7.20 -5.19
CA THR A 44 -4.27 -6.02 -4.52
C THR A 44 -4.96 -5.75 -3.18
N LEU A 45 -6.25 -6.10 -3.04
CA LEU A 45 -6.92 -6.07 -1.73
C LEU A 45 -6.34 -7.13 -0.79
N SER A 46 -6.16 -8.36 -1.28
CA SER A 46 -5.53 -9.44 -0.52
C SER A 46 -4.12 -9.05 -0.05
N ALA A 47 -3.33 -8.45 -0.95
CA ALA A 47 -2.00 -7.95 -0.64
C ALA A 47 -2.03 -6.80 0.38
N LEU A 48 -2.95 -5.85 0.25
CA LEU A 48 -3.11 -4.78 1.25
C LEU A 48 -3.40 -5.35 2.65
N ILE A 49 -4.31 -6.31 2.76
CA ILE A 49 -4.65 -6.92 4.05
C ILE A 49 -3.46 -7.68 4.63
N MET A 50 -2.76 -8.46 3.80
CA MET A 50 -1.58 -9.20 4.24
C MET A 50 -0.43 -8.26 4.64
N PHE A 51 -0.21 -7.17 3.91
CA PHE A 51 0.75 -6.14 4.31
C PHE A 51 0.41 -5.58 5.68
N ALA A 52 -0.86 -5.22 5.87
CA ALA A 52 -1.35 -4.65 7.11
C ALA A 52 -1.08 -5.64 8.27
N ASP A 53 -1.46 -6.90 8.11
CA ASP A 53 -1.27 -7.96 9.11
C ASP A 53 0.21 -8.32 9.41
N GLU A 54 1.13 -8.07 8.49
CA GLU A 54 2.54 -8.47 8.60
C GLU A 54 3.48 -7.29 8.93
N CYS A 55 3.02 -6.04 8.88
CA CYS A 55 3.87 -4.87 9.10
C CYS A 55 4.18 -4.61 10.58
N GLY A 56 3.51 -5.30 11.51
CA GLY A 56 3.80 -5.22 12.95
C GLY A 56 3.22 -3.99 13.66
N LEU A 57 2.30 -3.27 13.02
CA LEU A 57 1.59 -2.13 13.63
C LEU A 57 0.27 -2.57 14.28
N LYS A 58 -0.40 -1.65 14.98
CA LYS A 58 -1.82 -1.80 15.40
C LYS A 58 -2.78 -1.11 14.44
N THR A 59 -2.29 -0.05 13.80
CA THR A 59 -2.97 0.71 12.77
C THR A 59 -1.96 1.02 11.68
N VAL A 60 -2.33 0.78 10.43
CA VAL A 60 -1.58 1.21 9.25
C VAL A 60 -2.36 2.30 8.52
N ILE A 61 -1.67 3.37 8.16
CA ILE A 61 -2.22 4.49 7.40
C ILE A 61 -1.89 4.29 5.92
N ILE A 62 -2.93 4.25 5.11
CA ILE A 62 -2.88 4.10 3.65
C ILE A 62 -3.31 5.43 3.03
N THR A 63 -2.44 6.03 2.22
CA THR A 63 -2.66 7.34 1.59
C THR A 63 -3.04 7.25 0.12
N GLY A 64 -2.98 6.05 -0.47
CA GLY A 64 -3.31 5.78 -1.86
C GLY A 64 -3.73 4.33 -2.06
N GLY A 65 -4.64 4.10 -3.00
CA GLY A 65 -5.31 2.83 -3.20
C GLY A 65 -5.92 2.77 -4.59
N SER A 66 -7.18 2.36 -4.72
CA SER A 66 -7.90 2.53 -5.99
C SER A 66 -8.36 3.97 -6.14
N GLU A 67 -7.80 4.70 -7.12
CA GLU A 67 -8.03 6.14 -7.28
C GLU A 67 -8.17 6.52 -8.76
N SER A 68 -9.25 7.22 -9.11
CA SER A 68 -9.55 7.60 -10.50
C SER A 68 -8.92 8.93 -10.92
N THR A 69 -8.40 9.73 -9.98
CA THR A 69 -7.80 11.06 -10.24
C THR A 69 -6.61 11.31 -9.32
N GLY A 70 -5.78 12.31 -9.63
CA GLY A 70 -4.63 12.70 -8.80
C GLY A 70 -3.31 12.02 -9.15
N HIS A 71 -3.31 11.21 -10.21
CA HIS A 71 -2.16 10.43 -10.66
C HIS A 71 -1.80 10.67 -12.13
N SER A 72 -0.59 10.30 -12.52
CA SER A 72 -0.14 10.29 -13.91
C SER A 72 -1.01 9.38 -14.80
N LYS A 73 -1.09 9.70 -16.09
CA LYS A 73 -1.75 8.85 -17.08
C LYS A 73 -1.08 7.47 -17.11
N GLY A 74 -1.88 6.41 -16.94
CA GLY A 74 -1.38 5.03 -16.88
C GLY A 74 -1.02 4.54 -15.48
N SER A 75 -1.29 5.32 -14.43
CA SER A 75 -1.07 4.94 -13.04
C SER A 75 -1.78 3.64 -12.66
N PHE A 76 -1.08 2.85 -11.85
CA PHE A 76 -1.60 1.59 -11.34
C PHE A 76 -2.66 1.80 -10.24
N HIS A 77 -2.71 2.97 -9.59
CA HIS A 77 -3.84 3.36 -8.73
C HIS A 77 -5.15 3.42 -9.50
N GLY A 78 -5.13 3.94 -10.74
CA GLY A 78 -6.31 3.98 -11.63
C GLY A 78 -6.77 2.59 -12.09
N LYS A 79 -5.93 1.57 -11.91
CA LYS A 79 -6.22 0.16 -12.20
C LYS A 79 -6.50 -0.66 -10.94
N GLY A 80 -6.38 -0.07 -9.75
CA GLY A 80 -6.48 -0.77 -8.47
C GLY A 80 -5.35 -1.78 -8.23
N LEU A 81 -4.18 -1.59 -8.85
CA LEU A 81 -3.02 -2.49 -8.79
C LEU A 81 -1.88 -1.99 -7.89
N ALA A 82 -2.07 -0.85 -7.23
CA ALA A 82 -1.09 -0.21 -6.36
C ALA A 82 -1.71 0.28 -5.05
N ILE A 83 -0.87 0.45 -4.04
CA ILE A 83 -1.17 1.11 -2.78
C ILE A 83 -0.05 2.07 -2.41
N ASP A 84 -0.43 3.15 -1.70
CA ASP A 84 0.52 4.03 -1.03
C ASP A 84 0.35 3.90 0.47
N VAL A 85 1.41 3.50 1.15
CA VAL A 85 1.49 3.40 2.60
C VAL A 85 2.17 4.65 3.12
N ALA A 86 1.52 5.40 4.02
CA ALA A 86 2.10 6.63 4.56
C ALA A 86 3.50 6.39 5.11
N GLY A 87 4.42 7.34 4.91
CA GLY A 87 5.84 7.17 5.19
C GLY A 87 6.20 7.00 6.67
N THR A 88 7.50 7.00 6.93
CA THR A 88 8.11 6.65 8.23
C THR A 88 7.53 7.50 9.37
N LYS A 89 7.24 8.77 9.11
CA LYS A 89 6.68 9.72 10.09
C LYS A 89 5.29 9.33 10.59
N TYR A 90 4.51 8.65 9.77
CA TYR A 90 3.10 8.33 10.06
C TYR A 90 2.92 6.89 10.52
N ASN A 91 3.64 5.95 9.90
CA ASN A 91 3.52 4.53 10.19
C ASN A 91 4.63 3.99 11.11
N ASN A 92 5.61 4.77 11.53
CA ASN A 92 6.74 4.34 12.38
C ASN A 92 7.39 3.00 11.93
N LEU A 93 7.37 2.74 10.63
CA LEU A 93 8.02 1.58 10.02
C LEU A 93 9.39 2.00 9.49
N THR A 94 10.34 1.08 9.55
CA THR A 94 11.58 1.22 8.78
C THR A 94 11.34 0.80 7.33
N HIS A 95 12.16 1.28 6.39
CA HIS A 95 12.04 0.84 4.99
C HIS A 95 12.23 -0.68 4.84
N SER A 96 13.10 -1.30 5.65
CA SER A 96 13.30 -2.75 5.65
C SER A 96 12.07 -3.51 6.15
N ALA A 97 11.38 -3.00 7.18
CA ALA A 97 10.13 -3.60 7.66
C ALA A 97 9.01 -3.47 6.63
N ALA A 98 8.86 -2.30 6.01
CA ALA A 98 7.90 -2.07 4.94
C ALA A 98 8.17 -2.96 3.72
N LEU A 99 9.44 -3.08 3.30
CA LEU A 99 9.85 -3.98 2.22
C LEU A 99 9.50 -5.43 2.55
N LEU A 100 9.87 -5.92 3.74
CA LEU A 100 9.61 -7.30 4.14
C LEU A 100 8.12 -7.61 4.16
N ALA A 101 7.29 -6.72 4.71
CA ALA A 101 5.84 -6.86 4.71
C ALA A 101 5.26 -6.85 3.28
N ALA A 102 5.75 -5.95 2.41
CA ALA A 102 5.28 -5.86 1.03
C ALA A 102 5.62 -7.12 0.22
N LYS A 103 6.83 -7.68 0.38
CA LYS A 103 7.22 -8.95 -0.25
C LYS A 103 6.34 -10.11 0.21
N LYS A 104 6.14 -10.25 1.52
CA LYS A 104 5.26 -11.29 2.08
C LYS A 104 3.83 -11.18 1.54
N ALA A 105 3.36 -9.95 1.35
CA ALA A 105 2.05 -9.64 0.83
C ALA A 105 1.88 -9.88 -0.68
N GLY A 106 2.94 -10.26 -1.40
CA GLY A 106 2.86 -10.54 -2.85
C GLY A 106 2.97 -9.31 -3.74
N PHE A 107 3.35 -8.14 -3.19
CA PHE A 107 3.80 -7.04 -4.03
C PHE A 107 5.13 -7.41 -4.70
N THR A 108 5.32 -6.93 -5.92
CA THR A 108 6.48 -7.31 -6.75
C THR A 108 7.39 -6.13 -7.04
N HIS A 109 6.83 -4.92 -7.08
CA HIS A 109 7.57 -3.70 -7.36
C HIS A 109 7.18 -2.62 -6.35
N GLY A 110 8.13 -1.75 -6.02
CA GLY A 110 7.85 -0.61 -5.17
C GLY A 110 9.04 0.30 -4.96
N ALA A 111 8.75 1.47 -4.42
CA ALA A 111 9.73 2.48 -4.05
C ALA A 111 9.27 3.23 -2.81
N TYR A 112 10.22 3.79 -2.07
CA TYR A 112 9.91 4.90 -1.18
C TYR A 112 9.97 6.19 -1.99
N GLU A 113 8.84 6.89 -2.08
CA GLU A 113 8.75 8.19 -2.72
C GLU A 113 9.02 9.26 -1.67
N ASP A 114 10.26 9.76 -1.69
CA ASP A 114 10.78 10.74 -0.75
C ASP A 114 10.46 12.15 -1.25
N PHE A 115 9.42 12.74 -0.66
CA PHE A 115 9.04 14.14 -0.85
C PHE A 115 9.44 14.98 0.37
N THR A 116 10.65 14.75 0.92
CA THR A 116 11.19 15.50 2.08
C THR A 116 10.91 17.00 1.96
N GLY A 117 10.38 17.59 3.03
CA GLY A 117 9.87 18.96 3.04
C GLY A 117 8.35 19.08 2.81
N SER A 118 7.68 17.98 2.44
CA SER A 118 6.22 17.88 2.36
C SER A 118 5.65 16.87 3.38
N ARG A 119 4.33 16.67 3.36
CA ARG A 119 3.61 15.65 4.15
C ARG A 119 3.19 14.45 3.29
N LYS A 120 3.87 14.22 2.17
CA LYS A 120 3.46 13.29 1.11
C LYS A 120 4.40 12.10 0.95
N ASP A 121 5.40 11.97 1.80
CA ASP A 121 6.28 10.81 1.78
C ASP A 121 5.49 9.52 2.02
N HIS A 122 5.74 8.53 1.17
CA HIS A 122 5.03 7.26 1.24
C HIS A 122 5.85 6.15 0.59
N TRP A 123 5.52 4.92 0.97
CA TRP A 123 5.92 3.74 0.21
C TRP A 123 4.87 3.44 -0.84
N HIS A 124 5.29 3.40 -2.10
CA HIS A 124 4.46 2.96 -3.21
C HIS A 124 4.75 1.48 -3.49
N PHE A 125 3.72 0.63 -3.46
CA PHE A 125 3.83 -0.80 -3.76
C PHE A 125 2.80 -1.21 -4.81
N GLN A 126 3.21 -2.04 -5.77
CA GLN A 126 2.34 -2.51 -6.84
C GLN A 126 2.59 -3.98 -7.24
N ILE A 127 1.58 -4.59 -7.85
CA ILE A 127 1.67 -5.91 -8.46
C ILE A 127 2.00 -5.76 -9.95
N GLY A 128 3.08 -6.40 -10.39
CA GLY A 128 3.65 -6.28 -11.73
C GLY A 128 4.52 -5.04 -11.95
N ALA A 129 5.34 -5.09 -13.01
CA ALA A 129 6.07 -3.94 -13.51
C ALA A 129 5.14 -3.01 -14.32
N GLY A 130 5.45 -1.71 -14.34
CA GLY A 130 4.69 -0.71 -15.09
C GLY A 130 4.64 0.66 -14.40
N ASN A 131 4.07 1.66 -15.09
CA ASN A 131 3.94 3.04 -14.58
C ASN A 131 5.27 3.64 -14.04
N GLY A 132 6.38 3.38 -14.74
CA GLY A 132 7.71 3.87 -14.34
C GLY A 132 8.45 2.99 -13.32
N LEU A 133 7.83 1.93 -12.80
CA LEU A 133 8.48 0.89 -12.00
C LEU A 133 8.88 -0.29 -12.89
N GLY A 134 10.17 -0.40 -13.22
CA GLY A 134 10.81 -1.58 -13.83
C GLY A 134 11.79 -2.28 -12.89
N ASP A 135 12.70 -3.09 -13.43
CA ASP A 135 13.59 -4.01 -12.71
C ASP A 135 14.31 -3.43 -11.48
N LYS A 136 14.78 -2.17 -11.56
CA LYS A 136 15.45 -1.48 -10.45
C LYS A 136 14.56 -1.24 -9.21
N HIS A 137 13.25 -1.45 -9.34
CA HIS A 137 12.25 -1.31 -8.27
C HIS A 137 11.68 -2.67 -7.85
N SER A 138 12.23 -3.78 -8.35
CA SER A 138 11.83 -5.11 -7.91
C SER A 138 12.04 -5.25 -6.41
N LEU A 139 11.05 -5.79 -5.72
CA LEU A 139 11.15 -6.09 -4.29
C LEU A 139 12.00 -7.32 -4.00
N ASP A 140 12.46 -8.06 -5.01
CA ASP A 140 13.45 -9.12 -4.83
C ASP A 140 14.83 -8.58 -4.42
N LEU A 141 15.08 -7.30 -4.65
CA LEU A 141 16.29 -6.61 -4.23
C LEU A 141 16.38 -6.51 -2.69
N PRO A 142 17.61 -6.47 -2.14
CA PRO A 142 17.81 -6.46 -0.68
C PRO A 142 17.40 -5.15 0.00
N LYS A 143 17.20 -4.08 -0.78
CA LYS A 143 16.83 -2.76 -0.27
C LYS A 143 15.77 -2.15 -1.19
N LEU A 144 14.85 -1.42 -0.58
CA LEU A 144 13.85 -0.67 -1.31
C LEU A 144 14.52 0.52 -2.02
N TYR A 145 14.15 0.73 -3.29
CA TYR A 145 14.59 1.91 -4.03
C TYR A 145 14.01 3.17 -3.39
N ILE A 146 14.85 4.20 -3.19
CA ILE A 146 14.42 5.52 -2.71
C ILE A 146 14.42 6.47 -3.89
N LYS A 147 13.24 6.95 -4.26
CA LYS A 147 13.02 7.94 -5.31
C LYS A 147 12.90 9.31 -4.65
N LYS A 148 13.87 10.19 -4.89
CA LYS A 148 13.83 11.58 -4.40
C LYS A 148 13.12 12.47 -5.41
N TYR A 149 12.26 13.35 -4.91
CA TYR A 149 11.55 14.37 -5.68
C TYR A 149 12.01 15.78 -5.34
#